data_AF-A0A268NW46-F1
#
_entry.id   AF-A0A268NW46-F1
#
_cell.length_a   1.000
_cell.length_b   1.000
_cell.length_c   1.000
_cell.angle_alpha   90.00
_cell.angle_beta   90.00
_cell.angle_gamma   90.00
#
_symmetry.space_group_name_H-M   'P 1'
#
loop_
_entity.id
_entity.type
_entity.pdbx_description
1 polymer ?
#
loop_
_entity_poly.entity_id
_entity_poly.type
_entity_poly.pdbx_seq_one_letter_code
_entity_poly.pdbx_strand_id
1 'polypeptide(L)'
;MEKRFSDMDEYELKLEIAMLNEKAKKAEQLGNSNEYAVYERRKILAQAYLMDPAEIEPGQVYHMTDGESFFEVSYLNGRFAWGYRTGERELVGVPISLLGDKKLAN
;
A
#
# COMPACT_ATOMS: atom_id res chain seq x y z
N MET A 1 -14.73 15.59 -11.35
CA MET A 1 -14.45 14.28 -10.75
C MET A 1 -12.93 14.15 -10.73
N GLU A 2 -12.30 13.89 -9.58
CA GLU A 2 -10.85 13.63 -9.55
C GLU A 2 -10.56 12.38 -10.39
N LYS A 3 -9.45 12.37 -11.13
CA LYS A 3 -9.01 11.23 -11.94
C LYS A 3 -8.73 10.04 -11.02
N ARG A 4 -9.11 8.82 -11.42
CA ARG A 4 -8.80 7.61 -10.63
C ARG A 4 -7.30 7.30 -10.76
N PHE A 5 -6.69 6.75 -9.70
CA PHE A 5 -5.28 6.34 -9.76
C PHE A 5 -5.00 5.32 -10.86
N SER A 6 -5.96 4.46 -11.21
CA SER A 6 -5.87 3.51 -12.33
C SER A 6 -5.71 4.16 -13.70
N ASP A 7 -6.13 5.42 -13.83
CA ASP A 7 -6.16 6.13 -15.10
C ASP A 7 -4.96 7.10 -15.21
N MET A 8 -4.24 7.30 -14.11
CA MET A 8 -3.09 8.20 -14.03
C MET A 8 -1.84 7.55 -14.63
N ASP A 9 -1.02 8.34 -15.31
CA ASP A 9 0.32 7.93 -15.69
C ASP A 9 1.30 8.04 -14.50
N GLU A 10 2.53 7.56 -14.70
CA GLU A 10 3.56 7.54 -13.66
C GLU A 10 3.88 8.95 -13.12
N TYR A 11 3.89 9.97 -13.97
CA TYR A 11 4.19 11.34 -13.59
C TYR A 11 3.05 11.93 -12.74
N GLU A 12 1.81 11.75 -13.19
CA GLU A 12 0.61 12.15 -12.45
C GLU A 12 0.52 11.46 -11.08
N LEU A 13 0.81 10.16 -11.02
CA LEU A 13 0.85 9.41 -9.75
C LEU A 13 1.91 9.97 -8.79
N LYS A 14 3.11 10.27 -9.30
CA LYS A 14 4.20 10.85 -8.49
C LYS A 14 3.83 12.24 -7.96
N LEU A 15 3.20 13.09 -8.79
CA LEU A 15 2.70 14.39 -8.36
C LEU A 15 1.61 14.26 -7.29
N GLU A 16 0.65 13.37 -7.49
CA GLU A 16 -0.44 13.13 -6.54
C GLU A 16 0.11 12.61 -5.20
N ILE A 17 1.08 11.69 -5.21
CA ILE A 17 1.77 11.21 -4.00
C ILE A 17 2.47 12.37 -3.27
N ALA A 18 3.16 13.25 -3.99
CA ALA A 18 3.81 14.41 -3.38
C ALA A 18 2.80 15.35 -2.71
N MET A 19 1.69 15.66 -3.39
CA MET A 19 0.61 16.48 -2.83
C MET A 19 -0.05 15.83 -1.61
N LEU A 20 -0.30 14.52 -1.64
CA LEU A 20 -0.86 13.78 -0.51
C LEU A 20 0.09 13.82 0.70
N ASN A 21 1.39 13.68 0.47
CA ASN A 21 2.41 13.76 1.51
C ASN A 21 2.47 15.16 2.17
N GLU A 22 2.37 16.23 1.39
CA GLU A 22 2.30 17.59 1.93
C GLU A 22 1.04 17.82 2.77
N LYS A 23 -0.11 17.33 2.30
CA LYS A 23 -1.38 17.39 3.03
C LYS A 23 -1.33 16.59 4.33
N ALA A 24 -0.74 15.40 4.31
CA ALA A 24 -0.54 14.57 5.50
C ALA A 24 0.31 15.30 6.54
N LYS A 25 1.48 15.83 6.15
CA LYS A 25 2.36 16.60 7.04
C LYS A 25 1.66 17.80 7.68
N LYS A 26 0.87 18.54 6.89
CA LYS A 26 0.11 19.68 7.41
C LYS A 26 -0.98 19.23 8.39
N ALA A 27 -1.69 18.14 8.10
CA ALA A 27 -2.69 17.58 9.00
C ALA A 27 -2.06 17.14 10.33
N GLU A 28 -0.92 16.46 10.27
CA GLU A 28 -0.15 16.04 11.45
C GLU A 28 0.28 17.23 12.31
N GLN A 29 0.85 18.28 11.70
CA GLN A 29 1.28 19.50 12.40
C GLN A 29 0.13 20.23 13.12
N LEU A 30 -1.09 20.14 12.57
CA LEU A 30 -2.29 20.74 13.15
C LEU A 30 -2.99 19.83 14.17
N GLY A 31 -2.50 18.60 14.39
CA GLY A 31 -3.12 17.62 15.28
C GLY A 31 -4.37 16.94 14.70
N ASN A 32 -4.55 17.00 13.37
CA ASN A 32 -5.70 16.46 12.67
C ASN A 32 -5.47 14.98 12.27
N SER A 33 -5.52 14.08 13.25
CA SER A 33 -5.18 12.66 13.08
C SER A 33 -6.07 11.91 12.07
N ASN A 34 -7.34 12.29 11.96
CA ASN A 34 -8.27 11.65 11.02
C ASN A 34 -7.90 11.99 9.57
N GLU A 35 -7.67 13.27 9.27
CA GLU A 35 -7.24 13.74 7.96
C GLU A 35 -5.88 13.18 7.58
N TYR A 36 -4.94 13.15 8.54
CA TYR A 36 -3.65 12.50 8.36
C TYR A 36 -3.81 11.04 7.90
N ALA A 37 -4.61 10.25 8.62
CA ALA A 37 -4.85 8.85 8.28
C ALA A 37 -5.51 8.67 6.90
N VAL A 38 -6.39 9.58 6.49
CA VAL A 38 -6.98 9.58 5.15
C VAL A 38 -5.92 9.83 4.07
N TYR A 39 -5.06 10.83 4.25
CA TYR A 39 -4.01 11.14 3.28
C TYR A 39 -2.96 10.02 3.17
N GLU A 40 -2.56 9.43 4.29
CA GLU A 40 -1.63 8.29 4.29
C GLU A 40 -2.20 7.08 3.55
N ARG A 41 -3.47 6.73 3.80
CA ARG A 41 -4.13 5.63 3.08
C ARG A 41 -4.22 5.90 1.58
N ARG A 42 -4.57 7.13 1.17
CA ARG A 42 -4.57 7.52 -0.25
C ARG A 42 -3.17 7.41 -0.87
N LYS A 43 -2.13 7.82 -0.14
CA LYS A 43 -0.74 7.74 -0.57
C LYS A 43 -0.31 6.29 -0.82
N ILE A 44 -0.59 5.39 0.12
CA ILE A 44 -0.32 3.95 0.00
C ILE A 44 -1.03 3.39 -1.25
N LEU A 45 -2.30 3.75 -1.47
CA LEU A 45 -3.03 3.31 -2.65
C LEU A 45 -2.42 3.82 -3.96
N ALA A 46 -2.02 5.09 -4.03
CA ALA A 46 -1.38 5.64 -5.22
C ALA A 46 -0.01 4.96 -5.50
N GLN A 47 0.77 4.68 -4.45
CA GLN A 47 2.03 3.93 -4.57
C GLN A 47 1.83 2.52 -5.15
N ALA A 48 0.72 1.86 -4.85
CA ALA A 48 0.42 0.53 -5.38
C ALA A 48 0.28 0.52 -6.92
N TYR A 49 -0.09 1.66 -7.54
CA TYR A 49 -0.16 1.81 -9.00
C TYR A 49 1.20 2.07 -9.66
N LEU A 50 2.24 2.38 -8.89
CA LEU A 50 3.62 2.55 -9.38
C LEU A 50 4.45 1.27 -9.37
N MET A 51 3.98 0.20 -8.72
CA MET A 51 4.71 -1.07 -8.62
C MET A 51 4.38 -2.01 -9.78
N ASP A 52 5.11 -3.11 -9.94
CA ASP A 52 4.70 -4.18 -10.86
C ASP A 52 4.10 -5.35 -10.05
N PRO A 53 2.81 -5.68 -10.21
CA PRO A 53 2.21 -6.85 -9.56
C PRO A 53 2.93 -8.18 -9.88
N ALA A 54 3.64 -8.27 -11.01
CA ALA A 54 4.38 -9.48 -11.38
C ALA A 54 5.59 -9.76 -10.46
N GLU A 55 6.05 -8.77 -9.68
CA GLU A 55 7.10 -8.95 -8.68
C GLU A 55 6.59 -9.63 -7.39
N ILE A 56 5.27 -9.70 -7.21
CA ILE A 56 4.63 -10.33 -6.06
C ILE A 56 4.18 -11.75 -6.41
N GLU A 57 4.80 -12.73 -5.76
CA GLU A 57 4.52 -14.15 -5.90
C GLU A 57 3.50 -14.64 -4.86
N PRO A 58 2.38 -15.26 -5.31
CA PRO A 58 1.51 -16.03 -4.44
C PRO A 58 2.24 -17.21 -3.76
N GLY A 59 1.85 -17.54 -2.54
CA GLY A 59 2.49 -18.53 -1.67
C GLY A 59 3.74 -18.03 -0.95
N GLN A 60 4.20 -16.80 -1.23
CA GLN A 60 5.33 -16.19 -0.54
C GLN A 60 4.88 -15.30 0.62
N VAL A 61 5.81 -15.13 1.57
CA VAL A 61 5.64 -14.29 2.76
C VAL A 61 6.49 -13.04 2.61
N TYR A 62 5.89 -11.87 2.82
CA TYR A 62 6.56 -10.57 2.71
C TYR A 62 6.57 -9.87 4.06
N HIS A 63 7.60 -9.06 4.30
CA HIS A 63 7.58 -8.09 5.39
C HIS A 63 6.54 -7.00 5.08
N MET A 64 5.78 -6.58 6.08
CA MET A 64 4.87 -5.45 5.93
C MET A 64 5.60 -4.13 6.18
N THR A 65 5.32 -3.11 5.37
CA THR A 65 5.95 -1.79 5.55
C THR A 65 5.29 -0.96 6.65
N ASP A 66 4.09 -1.36 7.11
CA ASP A 66 3.29 -0.63 8.10
C ASP A 66 3.52 -1.09 9.56
N GLY A 67 4.44 -2.04 9.78
CA GLY A 67 4.82 -2.51 11.10
C GLY A 67 5.63 -3.79 11.06
N GLU A 68 5.97 -4.35 12.22
CA GLU A 68 6.80 -5.56 12.35
C GLU A 68 6.01 -6.87 12.13
N SER A 69 5.15 -6.90 11.11
CA SER A 69 4.34 -8.08 10.76
C SER A 69 4.75 -8.64 9.40
N PHE A 70 4.32 -9.88 9.12
CA PHE A 70 4.45 -10.49 7.81
C PHE A 70 3.08 -10.70 7.18
N PHE A 71 3.08 -10.85 5.87
CA PHE A 71 1.90 -11.14 5.07
C PHE A 71 2.15 -12.28 4.09
N GLU A 72 1.39 -13.36 4.24
CA GLU A 72 1.39 -14.48 3.30
C GLU A 72 0.39 -14.18 2.18
N VAL A 73 0.90 -14.07 0.94
CA VAL A 73 0.07 -13.75 -0.22
C VAL A 73 -0.60 -15.01 -0.75
N SER A 74 -1.93 -15.04 -0.77
CA SER A 74 -2.72 -16.12 -1.37
C SER A 74 -2.92 -15.92 -2.87
N TYR A 75 -3.27 -14.70 -3.29
CA TYR A 75 -3.44 -14.33 -4.70
C TYR A 75 -3.39 -12.81 -4.88
N LEU A 76 -3.29 -12.37 -6.13
CA LEU A 76 -3.37 -10.95 -6.51
C LEU A 76 -4.68 -10.64 -7.22
N ASN A 77 -5.21 -9.45 -7.00
CA ASN A 77 -6.32 -8.88 -7.77
C ASN A 77 -6.07 -7.39 -8.00
N GLY A 78 -5.73 -7.02 -9.24
CA GLY A 78 -5.34 -5.66 -9.58
C GLY A 78 -4.06 -5.25 -8.82
N ARG A 79 -4.13 -4.15 -8.06
CA ARG A 79 -3.02 -3.62 -7.24
C ARG A 79 -3.11 -4.03 -5.77
N PHE A 80 -3.84 -5.10 -5.49
CA PHE A 80 -4.01 -5.66 -4.15
C PHE A 80 -3.53 -7.09 -4.08
N ALA A 81 -2.89 -7.42 -2.96
CA ALA A 81 -2.62 -8.78 -2.54
C ALA A 81 -3.66 -9.22 -1.51
N TRP A 82 -4.24 -10.39 -1.73
CA TRP A 82 -5.15 -11.03 -0.80
C TRP A 82 -4.42 -12.14 -0.09
N GLY A 83 -4.55 -12.20 1.23
CA GLY A 83 -3.70 -13.06 2.05
C GLY A 83 -3.99 -12.93 3.54
N TYR A 84 -3.01 -13.36 4.34
CA TYR A 84 -3.14 -13.43 5.79
C TYR A 84 -1.97 -12.72 6.47
N ARG A 85 -2.26 -11.89 7.47
CA ARG A 85 -1.22 -11.38 8.37
C ARG A 85 -0.79 -12.46 9.35
N THR A 86 0.45 -12.39 9.83
CA THR A 86 0.98 -13.32 10.84
C THR A 86 0.04 -13.46 12.04
N GLY A 87 -0.41 -14.68 12.32
CA GLY A 87 -1.26 -14.98 13.47
C GLY A 87 -2.76 -14.72 13.25
N GLU A 88 -3.14 -14.15 12.11
CA GLU A 88 -4.53 -13.92 11.72
C GLU A 88 -5.04 -15.05 10.82
N ARG A 89 -6.36 -15.28 10.85
CA ARG A 89 -7.04 -16.29 10.01
C ARG A 89 -8.00 -15.69 8.99
N GLU A 90 -8.17 -14.37 9.03
CA GLU A 90 -9.05 -13.66 8.12
C GLU A 90 -8.31 -13.34 6.82
N LEU A 91 -8.94 -13.65 5.70
CA LEU A 91 -8.42 -13.28 4.39
C LEU A 91 -8.67 -11.78 4.18
N VAL A 92 -7.61 -10.99 4.08
CA VAL A 92 -7.69 -9.54 3.90
C VAL A 92 -6.98 -9.12 2.62
N GLY A 93 -7.49 -8.07 1.99
CA GLY A 93 -6.85 -7.43 0.84
C GLY A 93 -6.02 -6.22 1.28
N VAL A 94 -4.74 -6.21 0.96
CA VAL A 94 -3.83 -5.08 1.20
C VAL A 94 -3.28 -4.54 -0.11
N PRO A 95 -3.03 -3.23 -0.26
CA PRO A 95 -2.32 -2.69 -1.41
C PRO A 95 -0.93 -3.32 -1.52
N ILE A 96 -0.46 -3.64 -2.72
CA ILE A 96 0.87 -4.25 -2.91
C ILE A 96 2.02 -3.34 -2.45
N SER A 97 1.78 -2.03 -2.32
CA SER A 97 2.71 -1.07 -1.72
C SER A 97 2.98 -1.25 -0.24
N LEU A 98 2.21 -2.11 0.44
CA LEU A 98 2.49 -2.50 1.81
C LEU A 98 3.41 -3.73 1.92
N LEU A 99 3.72 -4.38 0.79
CA LEU A 99 4.62 -5.53 0.74
C LEU A 99 6.05 -5.03 0.53
N GLY A 100 6.91 -5.29 1.51
CA GLY A 100 8.35 -5.06 1.45
C GLY A 100 9.10 -6.28 0.95
N ASP A 101 10.27 -6.56 1.53
CA ASP A 101 11.10 -7.66 1.09
C ASP A 101 10.48 -9.04 1.34
N LYS A 102 10.75 -9.98 0.43
CA LYS A 102 10.42 -11.39 0.62
C LYS A 102 11.16 -11.93 1.84
N LYS A 103 10.45 -12.61 2.71
CA LYS A 103 11.05 -13.40 3.78
C LYS A 103 11.68 -14.64 3.15
N LEU A 104 13.00 -14.68 3.08
CA LEU A 104 13.73 -15.87 2.65
C LEU A 104 13.48 -17.01 3.65
N ALA A 105 13.23 -18.21 3.15
CA ALA A 105 13.21 -19.41 3.97
C ALA A 105 14.61 -19.67 4.51
N ASN A 106 14.73 -19.81 5.84
CA ASN A 106 15.96 -20.30 6.50
C ASN A 106 16.08 -21.82 6.38
#